data_AF-A0A0C5VQ85-F1
#
_entry.id   AF-A0A0C5VQ85-F1
#
_cell.length_a   1.000
_cell.length_b   1.000
_cell.length_c   1.000
_cell.angle_alpha   90.00
_cell.angle_beta   90.00
_cell.angle_gamma   90.00
#
_symmetry.space_group_name_H-M   'P 1'
#
loop_
_entity.id
_entity.type
_entity.pdbx_description
1 polymer ?
#
loop_
_entity_poly.entity_id
_entity_poly.type
_entity_poly.pdbx_seq_one_letter_code
_entity_poly.pdbx_strand_id
1 'polypeptide(L)'
;MKFSSEDYNVLSYVLKNNFMSYEQAIAWAYAQYTDQGIDPFIEKLSLASDVAEMIEFISNTYQVYGEPSNEFLAGEAAKAYSEEKLSLYAAISRILFDLDLELPEEERQELYIAEDYFGWHDSAESQALVHAMPLFDKYRPIYERAVAKFSI
;
A
#
# COMPACT_ATOMS: atom_id res chain seq x y z
N MET A 1 10.05 -17.41 -6.89
CA MET A 1 9.75 -17.38 -5.43
C MET A 1 8.26 -17.62 -5.26
N LYS A 2 7.79 -18.38 -4.28
CA LYS A 2 6.34 -18.60 -4.08
C LYS A 2 5.78 -17.49 -3.19
N PHE A 3 4.85 -16.70 -3.72
CA PHE A 3 4.17 -15.63 -3.00
C PHE A 3 3.05 -16.17 -2.10
N SER A 4 2.79 -15.47 -1.00
CA SER A 4 1.70 -15.76 -0.06
C SER A 4 0.38 -15.13 -0.52
N SER A 5 -0.75 -15.54 0.09
CA SER A 5 -2.03 -14.86 -0.16
C SER A 5 -1.95 -13.37 0.17
N GLU A 6 -1.23 -12.99 1.23
CA GLU A 6 -1.05 -11.57 1.58
C GLU A 6 -0.32 -10.78 0.49
N ASP A 7 0.71 -11.38 -0.12
CA ASP A 7 1.42 -10.76 -1.24
C ASP A 7 0.48 -10.54 -2.43
N TYR A 8 -0.36 -11.52 -2.74
CA TYR A 8 -1.35 -11.38 -3.82
C TYR A 8 -2.47 -10.40 -3.49
N ASN A 9 -2.82 -10.24 -2.21
CA ASN A 9 -3.73 -9.19 -1.77
C ASN A 9 -3.13 -7.80 -2.07
N VAL A 10 -1.84 -7.61 -1.77
CA VAL A 10 -1.10 -6.39 -2.13
C VAL A 10 -1.05 -6.21 -3.65
N LEU A 11 -0.76 -7.25 -4.44
CA LEU A 11 -0.75 -7.16 -5.91
C LEU A 11 -2.12 -6.73 -6.46
N SER A 12 -3.19 -7.31 -5.93
CA SER A 12 -4.57 -6.93 -6.29
C SER A 12 -4.84 -5.46 -5.97
N TYR A 13 -4.39 -5.01 -4.79
CA TYR A 13 -4.55 -3.62 -4.36
C TYR A 13 -3.80 -2.62 -5.25
N VAL A 14 -2.52 -2.89 -5.57
CA VAL A 14 -1.73 -1.97 -6.43
C VAL A 14 -2.26 -1.91 -7.86
N LEU A 15 -2.81 -3.01 -8.37
CA LEU A 15 -3.50 -3.07 -9.65
C LEU A 15 -4.81 -2.26 -9.64
N LYS A 16 -5.66 -2.50 -8.63
CA LYS A 16 -6.94 -1.81 -8.45
C LYS A 16 -6.78 -0.29 -8.36
N ASN A 17 -5.72 0.17 -7.69
CA ASN A 17 -5.43 1.60 -7.50
C ASN A 17 -4.53 2.20 -8.59
N ASN A 18 -4.20 1.45 -9.65
CA ASN A 18 -3.34 1.88 -10.76
C ASN A 18 -1.93 2.33 -10.33
N PHE A 19 -1.40 1.80 -9.22
CA PHE A 19 0.01 1.98 -8.85
C PHE A 19 0.93 1.12 -9.73
N MET A 20 0.38 0.04 -10.29
CA MET A 20 1.01 -0.78 -11.31
C MET A 20 0.10 -0.83 -12.53
N SER A 21 0.64 -0.45 -13.70
CA SER A 21 -0.05 -0.61 -14.99
C SER A 21 -0.16 -2.09 -15.40
N TYR A 22 -1.08 -2.38 -16.31
CA TYR A 22 -1.21 -3.70 -16.91
C TYR A 22 0.11 -4.19 -17.53
N GLU A 23 0.81 -3.32 -18.27
CA GLU A 23 2.08 -3.65 -18.91
C GLU A 23 3.17 -3.99 -17.88
N GLN A 24 3.22 -3.24 -16.77
CA GLN A 24 4.13 -3.53 -15.66
C GLN A 24 3.79 -4.86 -14.99
N ALA A 25 2.51 -5.18 -14.83
CA ALA A 25 2.05 -6.44 -14.24
C ALA A 25 2.40 -7.64 -15.12
N ILE A 26 2.22 -7.51 -16.44
CA ILE A 26 2.65 -8.52 -17.41
C ILE A 26 4.17 -8.72 -17.36
N ALA A 27 4.94 -7.62 -17.38
CA ALA A 27 6.40 -7.68 -17.29
C ALA A 27 6.86 -8.36 -15.98
N TRP A 28 6.21 -8.03 -14.85
CA TRP A 28 6.47 -8.67 -13.57
C TRP A 28 6.15 -10.17 -13.60
N ALA A 29 5.02 -10.58 -14.20
CA ALA A 29 4.63 -11.98 -14.32
C ALA A 29 5.67 -12.78 -15.12
N TYR A 30 6.14 -12.24 -16.26
CA TYR A 30 7.21 -12.84 -17.03
C TYR A 30 8.53 -12.93 -16.26
N ALA A 31 8.85 -11.93 -15.42
CA ALA A 31 10.06 -11.96 -14.60
C ALA A 31 10.05 -13.08 -13.54
N GLN A 32 8.89 -13.70 -13.26
CA GLN A 32 8.80 -14.86 -12.36
C GLN A 32 9.12 -16.19 -13.05
N TYR A 33 9.29 -16.21 -14.38
CA TYR A 33 9.59 -17.43 -15.13
C TYR A 33 10.98 -17.93 -14.77
N THR A 34 11.14 -19.23 -14.59
CA THR A 34 12.42 -19.84 -14.21
C THR A 34 12.83 -20.92 -15.20
N ASP A 35 14.13 -21.25 -15.24
CA ASP A 35 14.64 -22.38 -16.02
C ASP A 35 14.05 -23.73 -15.59
N GLN A 36 13.45 -23.81 -14.40
CA GLN A 36 12.79 -24.99 -13.86
C GLN A 36 11.31 -25.11 -14.27
N GLY A 37 10.81 -24.15 -15.05
CA GLY A 37 9.41 -24.07 -15.46
C GLY A 37 8.69 -22.84 -14.91
N ILE A 38 7.40 -22.76 -15.23
CA ILE A 38 6.53 -21.63 -14.91
C ILE A 38 5.45 -22.13 -13.96
N ASP A 39 5.17 -21.35 -12.91
CA ASP A 39 4.01 -21.61 -12.06
C ASP A 39 2.73 -21.40 -12.91
N PRO A 40 1.82 -22.40 -13.01
CA PRO A 40 0.62 -22.28 -13.83
C PRO A 40 -0.24 -21.05 -13.51
N PHE A 41 -0.22 -20.58 -12.26
CA PHE A 41 -0.92 -19.36 -11.89
C PHE A 41 -0.26 -18.11 -12.49
N ILE A 42 1.07 -18.04 -12.48
CA ILE A 42 1.82 -16.94 -13.10
C ILE A 42 1.63 -16.95 -14.62
N GLU A 43 1.64 -18.13 -15.24
CA GLU A 43 1.33 -18.27 -16.68
C GLU A 43 -0.08 -17.72 -16.97
N LYS A 44 -1.06 -18.10 -16.16
CA LYS A 44 -2.43 -17.60 -16.28
C LYS A 44 -2.51 -16.07 -16.14
N LEU A 45 -1.80 -15.48 -15.17
CA LEU A 45 -1.72 -14.02 -15.02
C LEU A 45 -1.08 -13.34 -16.23
N SER A 46 0.00 -13.91 -16.78
CA SER A 46 0.68 -13.35 -17.96
C SER A 46 -0.16 -13.40 -19.25
N LEU A 47 -1.25 -14.17 -19.24
CA LEU A 47 -2.19 -14.31 -20.34
C LEU A 47 -3.51 -13.57 -20.09
N ALA A 48 -3.68 -12.92 -18.94
CA ALA A 48 -4.85 -12.09 -18.66
C ALA A 48 -4.92 -10.95 -19.69
N SER A 49 -6.12 -10.63 -20.14
CA SER A 49 -6.40 -9.61 -21.17
C SER A 49 -6.40 -8.19 -20.63
N ASP A 50 -6.71 -8.02 -19.34
CA ASP A 50 -6.72 -6.74 -18.65
C ASP A 50 -6.50 -6.88 -17.13
N VAL A 51 -6.47 -5.73 -16.44
CA VAL A 51 -6.30 -5.66 -14.97
C VAL A 51 -7.46 -6.31 -14.22
N ALA A 52 -8.69 -6.23 -14.73
CA ALA A 52 -9.86 -6.78 -14.04
C ALA A 52 -9.79 -8.32 -14.02
N GLU A 53 -9.40 -8.92 -15.14
CA GLU A 53 -9.18 -10.37 -15.24
C GLU A 53 -8.01 -10.84 -14.35
N MET A 54 -6.93 -10.06 -14.26
CA MET A 54 -5.83 -10.36 -13.33
C MET A 54 -6.29 -10.38 -11.88
N ILE A 55 -7.05 -9.36 -11.46
CA ILE A 55 -7.62 -9.27 -10.11
C ILE A 55 -8.55 -10.45 -9.85
N GLU A 56 -9.42 -10.80 -10.81
CA GLU A 56 -10.31 -11.96 -10.69
C GLU A 56 -9.53 -13.26 -10.51
N PHE A 57 -8.46 -13.48 -11.27
CA PHE A 57 -7.61 -14.66 -11.11
C PHE A 57 -6.94 -14.73 -9.74
N ILE A 58 -6.41 -13.61 -9.26
CA ILE A 58 -5.82 -13.48 -7.94
C ILE A 58 -6.86 -13.83 -6.86
N SER A 59 -8.02 -13.19 -6.88
CA SER A 59 -9.09 -13.38 -5.91
C SER A 59 -9.60 -14.81 -5.88
N ASN A 60 -9.85 -15.42 -7.04
CA ASN A 60 -10.34 -16.79 -7.12
C ASN A 60 -9.31 -17.83 -6.65
N THR A 61 -8.01 -17.58 -6.89
CA THR A 61 -6.96 -18.55 -6.56
C THR A 61 -6.51 -18.45 -5.10
N TYR A 62 -6.38 -17.24 -4.57
CA TYR A 62 -5.81 -16.99 -3.24
C TYR A 62 -6.85 -16.58 -2.20
N GLN A 63 -8.12 -16.46 -2.59
CA GLN A 63 -9.25 -16.06 -1.75
C GLN A 63 -9.06 -14.67 -1.12
N VAL A 64 -8.45 -13.75 -1.88
CA VAL A 64 -8.20 -12.37 -1.46
C VAL A 64 -9.24 -11.44 -2.06
N TYR A 65 -10.08 -10.87 -1.20
CA TYR A 65 -11.19 -9.98 -1.57
C TYR A 65 -11.22 -8.68 -0.77
N GLY A 66 -10.32 -8.55 0.21
CA GLY A 66 -10.27 -7.42 1.14
C GLY A 66 -9.25 -6.37 0.75
N GLU A 67 -9.12 -5.36 1.59
CA GLU A 67 -8.01 -4.42 1.55
C GLU A 67 -6.76 -5.06 2.21
N PRO A 68 -5.54 -4.58 1.92
CA PRO A 68 -4.34 -4.93 2.67
C PRO A 68 -4.44 -4.55 4.15
N SER A 69 -3.46 -4.97 4.95
CA SER A 69 -3.44 -4.66 6.38
C SER A 69 -3.42 -3.16 6.68
N ASN A 70 -3.92 -2.77 7.85
CA ASN A 70 -3.93 -1.37 8.29
C ASN A 70 -2.51 -0.77 8.29
N GLU A 71 -1.51 -1.55 8.67
CA GLU A 71 -0.10 -1.14 8.64
C GLU A 71 0.41 -0.86 7.22
N PHE A 72 -0.04 -1.64 6.23
CA PHE A 72 0.28 -1.39 4.83
C PHE A 72 -0.34 -0.07 4.36
N LEU A 73 -1.63 0.14 4.64
CA LEU A 73 -2.36 1.35 4.22
C LEU A 73 -1.84 2.62 4.90
N ALA A 74 -1.48 2.55 6.19
CA ALA A 74 -0.80 3.64 6.88
C ALA A 74 0.59 3.91 6.28
N GLY A 75 1.31 2.85 5.90
CA GLY A 75 2.60 2.93 5.22
C GLY A 75 2.52 3.58 3.85
N GLU A 76 1.46 3.33 3.08
CA GLU A 76 1.20 3.98 1.79
C GLU A 76 1.03 5.49 1.96
N ALA A 77 0.19 5.92 2.91
CA ALA A 77 -0.01 7.34 3.18
C ALA A 77 1.29 8.03 3.63
N ALA A 78 2.06 7.37 4.50
CA ALA A 78 3.39 7.85 4.93
C ALA A 78 4.38 7.95 3.75
N LYS A 79 4.36 6.97 2.83
CA LYS A 79 5.18 6.99 1.62
C LYS A 79 4.79 8.14 0.71
N ALA A 80 3.49 8.33 0.46
CA ALA A 80 2.98 9.42 -0.37
C ALA A 80 3.35 10.80 0.19
N TYR A 81 3.34 10.98 1.51
CA TYR A 81 3.90 12.18 2.15
C TYR A 81 5.40 12.35 1.86
N SER A 82 6.20 11.30 2.07
CA SER A 82 7.66 11.38 1.87
C SER A 82 8.09 11.64 0.42
N GLU A 83 7.20 11.39 -0.53
CA GLU A 83 7.39 11.68 -1.96
C GLU A 83 6.71 12.98 -2.40
N GLU A 84 6.26 13.81 -1.45
CA GLU A 84 5.59 15.09 -1.68
C GLU A 84 4.29 14.97 -2.51
N LYS A 85 3.71 13.77 -2.60
CA LYS A 85 2.41 13.51 -3.27
C LYS A 85 1.23 13.90 -2.39
N LEU A 86 1.40 13.85 -1.07
CA LEU A 86 0.44 14.34 -0.07
C LEU A 86 1.11 15.40 0.81
N SER A 87 0.35 16.42 1.21
CA SER A 87 0.77 17.26 2.33
C SER A 87 0.71 16.46 3.63
N LEU A 88 1.40 16.93 4.67
CA LEU A 88 1.36 16.28 5.99
C LEU A 88 -0.08 16.15 6.51
N TYR A 89 -0.86 17.23 6.41
CA TYR A 89 -2.28 17.22 6.77
C TYR A 89 -3.06 16.14 5.99
N ALA A 90 -2.91 16.11 4.66
CA ALA A 90 -3.64 15.14 3.83
C ALA A 90 -3.26 13.69 4.15
N ALA A 91 -1.99 13.42 4.47
CA ALA A 91 -1.56 12.09 4.90
C ALA A 91 -2.15 11.69 6.26
N ILE A 92 -2.17 12.62 7.22
CA ILE A 92 -2.80 12.39 8.54
C ILE A 92 -4.31 12.17 8.38
N SER A 93 -5.01 13.05 7.66
CA SER A 93 -6.46 12.94 7.43
C SER A 93 -6.83 11.65 6.71
N ARG A 94 -6.01 11.23 5.73
CA ARG A 94 -6.23 9.95 5.04
C ARG A 94 -6.19 8.77 6.00
N ILE A 95 -5.22 8.75 6.92
CA ILE A 95 -5.09 7.68 7.92
C ILE A 95 -6.24 7.71 8.93
N LEU A 96 -6.59 8.89 9.43
CA LEU A 96 -7.60 9.05 10.49
C LEU A 96 -9.05 8.91 10.02
N PHE A 97 -9.36 9.37 8.81
CA PHE A 97 -10.74 9.61 8.40
C PHE A 97 -11.13 8.91 7.10
N ASP A 98 -10.23 8.85 6.11
CA ASP A 98 -10.56 8.25 4.82
C ASP A 98 -10.46 6.72 4.86
N LEU A 99 -9.43 6.21 5.53
CA LEU A 99 -9.14 4.78 5.62
C LEU A 99 -9.76 4.12 6.85
N ASP A 100 -10.16 4.90 7.86
CA ASP A 100 -10.75 4.44 9.13
C ASP A 100 -9.99 3.24 9.76
N LEU A 101 -8.67 3.38 9.84
CA LEU A 101 -7.80 2.29 10.26
C LEU A 101 -7.92 2.02 11.77
N GLU A 102 -8.06 0.75 12.13
CA GLU A 102 -7.96 0.30 13.53
C GLU A 102 -6.49 0.33 13.99
N LEU A 103 -5.98 1.52 14.30
CA LEU A 103 -4.65 1.74 14.87
C LEU A 103 -4.66 1.55 16.40
N PRO A 104 -3.50 1.19 17.00
CA PRO A 104 -3.31 1.29 18.44
C PRO A 104 -3.71 2.67 18.96
N GLU A 105 -4.34 2.71 20.14
CA GLU A 105 -4.92 3.94 20.67
C GLU A 105 -3.87 5.06 20.81
N GLU A 106 -2.67 4.73 21.30
CA GLU A 106 -1.55 5.68 21.45
C GLU A 106 -1.19 6.33 20.11
N GLU A 107 -1.07 5.54 19.05
CA GLU A 107 -0.73 6.01 17.71
C GLU A 107 -1.83 6.87 17.11
N ARG A 108 -3.09 6.49 17.32
CA ARG A 108 -4.25 7.26 16.87
C ARG A 108 -4.32 8.60 17.61
N GLN A 109 -4.03 8.63 18.91
CA GLN A 109 -4.00 9.86 19.71
C GLN A 109 -2.93 10.83 19.19
N GLU A 110 -1.72 10.35 18.89
CA GLU A 110 -0.65 11.17 18.32
C GLU A 110 -1.06 11.80 16.98
N LEU A 111 -1.75 11.05 16.11
CA LEU A 111 -2.25 11.59 14.85
C LEU A 111 -3.36 12.63 15.05
N TYR A 112 -4.27 12.45 16.01
CA TYR A 112 -5.27 13.48 16.34
C TYR A 112 -4.62 14.75 16.87
N ILE A 113 -3.59 14.64 17.71
CA ILE A 113 -2.81 15.79 18.17
C ILE A 113 -2.15 16.49 16.98
N ALA A 114 -1.55 15.72 16.06
CA ALA A 114 -0.93 16.25 14.85
C ALA A 114 -1.94 17.00 13.95
N GLU A 115 -3.16 16.47 13.81
CA GLU A 115 -4.24 17.08 13.02
C GLU A 115 -4.71 18.41 13.63
N ASP A 116 -4.92 18.46 14.95
CA ASP A 116 -5.44 19.64 15.65
C ASP A 116 -4.52 20.87 15.50
N TYR A 117 -3.20 20.67 15.40
CA TYR A 117 -2.24 21.76 15.17
C TYR A 117 -2.54 22.58 13.90
N PHE A 118 -3.11 21.97 12.86
CA PHE A 118 -3.46 22.67 11.62
C PHE A 118 -4.65 23.63 11.76
N GLY A 119 -5.46 23.51 12.81
CA GLY A 119 -6.56 24.44 13.07
C GLY A 119 -6.17 25.69 13.88
N TRP A 120 -5.06 25.65 14.63
CA TRP A 120 -4.85 26.59 15.75
C TRP A 120 -3.43 27.18 15.85
N HIS A 121 -2.45 26.75 15.06
CA HIS A 121 -1.04 27.13 15.24
C HIS A 121 -0.38 27.74 13.98
N ASP A 122 0.33 28.87 14.15
CA ASP A 122 1.08 29.53 13.06
C ASP A 122 2.24 28.69 12.49
N SER A 123 2.66 27.66 13.24
CA SER A 123 3.71 26.70 12.88
C SER A 123 3.21 25.25 12.86
N ALA A 124 1.96 25.06 12.45
CA ALA A 124 1.24 23.79 12.49
C ALA A 124 2.06 22.59 11.99
N GLU A 125 2.61 22.70 10.79
CA GLU A 125 3.32 21.58 10.13
C GLU A 125 4.53 21.11 10.94
N SER A 126 5.32 22.04 11.49
CA SER A 126 6.50 21.70 12.30
C SER A 126 6.15 20.98 13.61
N GLN A 127 5.01 21.30 14.22
CA GLN A 127 4.55 20.65 15.45
C GLN A 127 3.90 19.31 15.14
N ALA A 128 3.04 19.27 14.12
CA ALA A 128 2.41 18.04 13.65
C ALA A 128 3.43 16.97 13.24
N LEU A 129 4.57 17.37 12.66
CA LEU A 129 5.66 16.44 12.31
C LEU A 129 6.18 15.66 13.51
N VAL A 130 6.31 16.30 14.67
CA VAL A 130 6.84 15.66 15.89
C VAL A 130 5.98 14.45 16.30
N HIS A 131 4.67 14.55 16.07
CA HIS A 131 3.69 13.54 16.45
C HIS A 131 3.45 12.51 15.33
N ALA A 132 3.38 12.93 14.08
CA ALA A 132 3.07 12.05 12.95
C ALA A 132 4.30 11.25 12.47
N MET A 133 5.50 11.82 12.51
CA MET A 133 6.69 11.20 11.92
C MET A 133 7.07 9.84 12.55
N PRO A 134 6.98 9.62 13.88
CA PRO A 134 7.23 8.31 14.48
C PRO A 134 6.36 7.20 13.87
N LEU A 135 5.09 7.50 13.59
CA LEU A 135 4.17 6.57 12.95
C LEU A 135 4.54 6.33 11.49
N PHE A 136 4.89 7.39 10.76
CA PHE A 136 5.30 7.31 9.36
C PHE A 136 6.57 6.48 9.19
N ASP A 137 7.58 6.69 10.05
CA ASP A 137 8.83 5.92 10.04
C ASP A 137 8.62 4.45 10.42
N LYS A 138 7.62 4.15 11.26
CA LYS A 138 7.24 2.78 11.60
C LYS A 138 6.60 2.05 10.41
N TYR A 139 5.64 2.67 9.72
CA TYR A 139 4.80 1.99 8.73
C TYR A 139 5.30 2.10 7.29
N ARG A 140 5.99 3.18 6.90
CA ARG A 140 6.52 3.35 5.53
C ARG A 140 7.37 2.13 5.07
N PRO A 141 8.30 1.59 5.87
CA PRO A 141 9.09 0.43 5.45
C PRO A 141 8.28 -0.87 5.27
N ILE A 142 7.07 -0.95 5.84
CA ILE A 142 6.17 -2.10 5.65
C ILE A 142 5.59 -2.04 4.24
N TYR A 143 5.05 -0.89 3.86
CA TYR A 143 4.57 -0.63 2.49
C TYR A 143 5.68 -0.85 1.46
N GLU A 144 6.84 -0.18 1.63
CA GLU A 144 7.94 -0.25 0.66
C GLU A 144 8.44 -1.67 0.43
N ARG A 145 8.60 -2.47 1.49
CA ARG A 145 9.01 -3.88 1.36
C ARG A 145 7.95 -4.75 0.69
N ALA A 146 6.67 -4.45 0.90
CA ALA A 146 5.58 -5.20 0.29
C ALA A 146 5.51 -4.93 -1.22
N VAL A 147 5.58 -3.67 -1.64
CA VAL A 147 5.48 -3.29 -3.06
C VAL A 147 6.76 -3.58 -3.86
N ALA A 148 7.94 -3.56 -3.22
CA ALA A 148 9.22 -3.89 -3.86
C ALA A 148 9.26 -5.30 -4.47
N LYS A 149 8.44 -6.24 -3.96
CA LYS A 149 8.28 -7.60 -4.52
C LYS A 149 7.75 -7.58 -5.95
N PHE A 150 7.07 -6.50 -6.32
CA PHE A 150 6.45 -6.30 -7.62
C PHE A 150 7.25 -5.31 -8.48
N SER A 151 8.45 -4.92 -8.04
CA SER A 151 9.30 -3.91 -8.72
C SER A 151 8.61 -2.56 -8.93
N ILE A 152 7.75 -2.19 -7.98
CA ILE A 152 7.12 -0.87 -7.84
C ILE A 152 8.02 0.01 -6.97
#